data_AF-A0A410WU08-F1
#
_entry.id   AF-A0A410WU08-F1
#
_cell.length_a   1.000
_cell.length_b   1.000
_cell.length_c   1.000
_cell.angle_alpha   90.00
_cell.angle_beta   90.00
_cell.angle_gamma   90.00
#
_symmetry.space_group_name_H-M   'P 1'
#
loop_
_entity.id
_entity.type
_entity.pdbx_description
1 polymer ?
#
loop_
_entity_poly.entity_id
_entity_poly.type
_entity_poly.pdbx_seq_one_letter_code
_entity_poly.pdbx_strand_id
1 'polypeptide(L)'
;MFDTIVMKASHVFIANEYWNNLKPVIKTFLDEETGLCRRSFVLHDEKIPYITYQEWSQSLIVQVSIPKFLYGNNVRLLQENDIFLFFQCLHERLFELFGVPLR
;
A
#
# COMPACT_ATOMS: atom_id res chain seq x y z
N MET A 1 -7.04 4.33 -20.34
CA MET A 1 -7.09 3.67 -19.01
C MET A 1 -5.71 3.11 -18.79
N PHE A 2 -4.99 3.55 -17.76
CA PHE A 2 -3.68 2.98 -17.46
C PHE A 2 -3.90 1.71 -16.64
N ASP A 3 -3.18 0.65 -16.97
CA ASP A 3 -3.28 -0.59 -16.23
C ASP A 3 -2.83 -0.33 -14.78
N THR A 4 -3.71 -0.66 -13.85
CA THR A 4 -3.45 -0.62 -12.41
C THR A 4 -3.31 -2.05 -11.94
N ILE A 5 -2.28 -2.30 -11.16
CA ILE A 5 -2.09 -3.59 -10.50
C ILE A 5 -2.52 -3.47 -9.04
N VAL A 6 -3.03 -4.58 -8.49
CA VAL A 6 -3.32 -4.72 -7.08
C VAL A 6 -2.35 -5.75 -6.53
N MET A 7 -1.61 -5.38 -5.50
CA MET A 7 -0.68 -6.27 -4.80
C MET A 7 -1.13 -6.41 -3.35
N LYS A 8 -0.97 -7.63 -2.82
CA LYS A 8 -1.29 -7.95 -1.43
C LYS A 8 -0.08 -8.63 -0.80
N ALA A 9 0.41 -8.05 0.29
CA ALA A 9 1.34 -8.69 1.20
C ALA A 9 0.59 -9.13 2.47
N SER A 10 0.93 -10.30 2.99
CA SER A 10 0.35 -10.87 4.21
C SER A 10 1.43 -11.00 5.28
N HIS A 11 1.04 -11.01 6.56
CA HIS A 11 1.98 -11.04 7.70
C HIS A 11 2.90 -9.81 7.76
N VAL A 12 2.38 -8.64 7.35
CA VAL A 12 3.08 -7.37 7.46
C VAL A 12 2.66 -6.71 8.76
N PHE A 13 3.58 -6.60 9.71
CA PHE A 13 3.33 -5.86 10.95
C PHE A 13 3.68 -4.38 10.76
N ILE A 14 2.69 -3.49 10.90
CA ILE A 14 2.89 -2.04 10.89
C ILE A 14 2.43 -1.49 12.24
N ALA A 15 3.34 -0.86 12.98
CA ALA A 15 3.02 -0.26 14.27
C ALA A 15 2.08 0.95 14.12
N ASN A 16 1.17 1.14 15.08
CA ASN A 16 0.17 2.22 15.04
C ASN A 16 0.78 3.64 15.00
N GLU A 17 1.99 3.82 15.52
CA GLU A 17 2.70 5.10 15.50
C GLU A 17 2.98 5.63 14.08
N TYR A 18 3.25 4.75 13.11
CA TYR A 18 3.47 5.14 11.72
C TYR A 18 2.21 5.71 11.08
N TRP A 19 1.04 5.22 11.47
CA TRP A 19 -0.25 5.68 10.95
C TRP A 19 -0.63 7.07 11.47
N ASN A 20 -0.20 7.45 12.68
CA ASN A 20 -0.58 8.72 13.30
C ASN A 20 -0.15 9.94 12.46
N ASN A 21 1.02 9.88 11.82
CA ASN A 21 1.55 10.97 11.01
C ASN A 21 0.96 11.02 9.60
N LEU A 22 0.41 9.90 9.12
CA LEU A 22 -0.11 9.74 7.75
C LEU A 22 -1.58 10.12 7.61
N LYS A 23 -2.29 10.35 8.72
CA LYS A 23 -3.72 10.72 8.77
C LYS A 23 -4.62 9.79 7.91
N PRO A 24 -4.56 8.45 8.09
CA PRO A 24 -5.39 7.54 7.34
C PRO A 24 -6.86 7.68 7.71
N VAL A 25 -7.74 7.27 6.80
CA VAL A 25 -9.14 7.01 7.10
C VAL A 25 -9.23 5.66 7.79
N ILE A 26 -9.61 5.65 9.06
CA ILE A 26 -9.78 4.42 9.85
C ILE A 26 -11.21 3.93 9.70
N LYS A 27 -11.38 2.68 9.26
CA LYS A 27 -12.67 1.99 9.20
C LYS A 27 -12.69 0.89 10.24
N THR A 28 -13.63 1.01 11.16
CA THR A 28 -13.88 0.04 12.22
C THR A 28 -15.21 -0.64 11.97
N PHE A 29 -15.25 -1.96 12.05
CA PHE A 29 -16.48 -2.73 11.89
C PHE A 29 -16.52 -3.91 12.87
N LEU A 30 -17.72 -4.32 13.26
CA LEU A 30 -17.93 -5.53 14.03
C LEU A 30 -18.00 -6.71 13.06
N ASP A 31 -17.13 -7.68 13.24
CA ASP A 31 -17.21 -8.93 12.49
C ASP A 31 -18.28 -9.82 13.14
N GLU A 32 -19.36 -10.08 12.42
CA GLU A 32 -20.55 -10.78 12.95
C GLU A 32 -20.28 -12.26 13.28
N GLU A 33 -19.33 -12.89 12.59
CA GLU A 33 -18.99 -14.31 12.82
C GLU A 33 -18.14 -14.50 14.07
N THR A 34 -17.19 -13.59 14.29
CA THR A 34 -16.21 -13.68 15.39
C THR A 34 -16.58 -12.83 16.60
N GLY A 35 -17.54 -11.90 16.45
CA GLY A 35 -17.90 -10.91 17.47
C GLY A 35 -16.78 -9.90 17.78
N LEU A 36 -15.70 -9.90 16.99
CA LEU A 36 -14.53 -9.05 17.23
C LEU A 36 -14.63 -7.75 16.45
N CYS A 37 -14.23 -6.66 17.10
CA CYS A 37 -14.10 -5.36 16.47
C CYS A 37 -12.82 -5.34 15.61
N ARG A 38 -12.97 -5.18 14.29
CA ARG A 38 -11.88 -5.14 13.32
C ARG A 38 -11.63 -3.73 12.83
N ARG A 39 -10.36 -3.42 12.57
CA ARG A 39 -9.91 -2.11 12.08
C ARG A 39 -9.13 -2.26 10.79
N SER A 40 -9.43 -1.38 9.84
CA SER A 40 -8.65 -1.19 8.62
C SER A 40 -8.30 0.28 8.44
N PHE A 41 -7.13 0.52 7.86
CA PHE A 41 -6.60 1.84 7.60
C PHE A 41 -6.54 2.03 6.10
N VAL A 42 -7.10 3.14 5.61
CA VAL A 42 -7.06 3.52 4.20
C VAL A 42 -6.26 4.80 4.08
N LEU A 43 -5.22 4.78 3.26
CA LEU A 43 -4.33 5.90 3.00
C LEU A 43 -4.24 6.15 1.50
N HIS A 44 -4.25 7.44 1.14
CA HIS A 44 -3.98 7.91 -0.20
C HIS A 44 -2.62 8.60 -0.18
N ASP A 45 -1.66 8.00 -0.90
CA ASP A 45 -0.34 8.58 -1.10
C ASP A 45 -0.26 9.21 -2.49
N GLU A 46 0.63 10.19 -2.67
CA GLU A 46 0.84 10.87 -3.94
C GLU A 46 1.27 9.91 -5.05
N LYS A 47 2.12 8.93 -4.72
CA LYS A 47 2.63 7.93 -5.67
C LYS A 47 1.81 6.65 -5.66
N ILE A 48 1.30 6.24 -4.49
CA ILE A 48 0.50 5.02 -4.32
C ILE A 48 -0.96 5.42 -4.01
N PRO A 49 -1.83 5.49 -5.02
CA PRO A 49 -3.15 6.10 -4.87
C PRO A 49 -4.05 5.41 -3.85
N TYR A 50 -3.85 4.11 -3.61
CA TYR A 50 -4.62 3.36 -2.63
C TYR A 50 -3.72 2.42 -1.86
N ILE A 51 -3.65 2.64 -0.55
CA ILE A 51 -3.05 1.75 0.42
C ILE A 51 -4.13 1.37 1.43
N THR A 52 -4.34 0.07 1.62
CA THR A 52 -5.25 -0.45 2.65
C THR A 52 -4.49 -1.41 3.54
N TYR A 53 -4.54 -1.20 4.85
CA TYR A 53 -3.97 -2.12 5.83
C TYR A 53 -5.09 -2.69 6.70
N GLN A 54 -5.11 -4.01 6.82
CA GLN A 54 -6.05 -4.75 7.66
C GLN A 54 -5.31 -5.24 8.89
N GLU A 55 -5.64 -4.70 10.06
CA GLU A 55 -4.88 -4.97 11.29
C GLU A 55 -5.00 -6.44 11.71
N TRP A 56 -6.19 -7.02 11.60
CA TRP A 56 -6.48 -8.39 12.08
C TRP A 56 -5.77 -9.47 11.27
N SER A 57 -5.60 -9.26 9.96
CA SER A 57 -4.97 -10.21 9.03
C SER A 57 -3.54 -9.81 8.69
N GLN A 58 -3.06 -8.70 9.23
CA GLN A 58 -1.75 -8.10 8.90
C GLN A 58 -1.54 -8.03 7.38
N SER A 59 -2.61 -7.69 6.66
CA SER A 59 -2.60 -7.64 5.20
C SER A 59 -2.44 -6.21 4.73
N LEU A 60 -1.39 -5.95 3.96
CA LEU A 60 -1.16 -4.69 3.25
C LEU A 60 -1.54 -4.87 1.79
N ILE A 61 -2.50 -4.06 1.33
CA ILE A 61 -2.98 -4.06 -0.04
C ILE A 61 -2.63 -2.71 -0.65
N VAL A 62 -1.97 -2.73 -1.81
CA VAL A 62 -1.63 -1.53 -2.56
C VAL A 62 -2.18 -1.63 -3.98
N GLN A 63 -2.75 -0.54 -4.48
CA GLN A 63 -3.16 -0.44 -5.87
C GLN A 63 -2.48 0.77 -6.50
N VAL A 64 -1.79 0.51 -7.61
CA VAL A 64 -0.93 1.50 -8.26
C VAL A 64 -0.82 1.21 -9.75
N SER A 65 -0.54 2.25 -10.53
CA SER A 65 -0.17 2.11 -11.94
C SER A 65 1.35 2.23 -12.07
N ILE A 66 2.02 1.17 -12.54
CA ILE A 66 3.48 1.11 -12.70
C ILE A 66 4.05 2.33 -13.44
N PRO A 67 3.59 2.68 -14.66
CA PRO A 67 4.20 3.78 -15.41
C PRO A 67 3.98 5.14 -14.73
N LYS A 68 2.84 5.34 -14.07
CA LYS A 68 2.58 6.57 -13.31
C LYS A 68 3.43 6.66 -12.05
N PHE A 69 3.64 5.54 -11.38
CA PHE A 69 4.48 5.48 -10.19
C PHE A 69 5.94 5.85 -10.52
N LEU A 70 6.46 5.34 -11.64
CA LEU A 70 7.84 5.58 -12.08
C LEU A 70 8.04 6.95 -12.74
N TYR A 71 7.14 7.37 -13.62
CA TYR A 71 7.36 8.51 -14.52
C TYR A 71 6.31 9.62 -14.39
N GLY A 72 5.36 9.49 -13.45
CA GLY A 72 4.26 10.43 -13.29
C GLY A 72 3.38 10.48 -14.53
N ASN A 73 3.10 11.70 -15.01
CA ASN A 73 2.27 11.89 -16.20
C ASN A 73 3.04 11.71 -17.52
N ASN A 74 4.36 11.58 -17.47
CA ASN A 74 5.21 11.37 -18.66
C ASN A 74 5.30 9.88 -18.98
N VAL A 75 4.17 9.30 -19.35
CA VAL A 75 4.07 7.85 -19.55
C VAL A 75 4.83 7.44 -20.82
N ARG A 76 5.89 6.66 -20.61
CA ARG A 76 6.65 5.95 -21.65
C ARG A 76 6.24 4.48 -21.69
N LEU A 77 6.52 3.81 -22.79
CA LEU A 77 6.35 2.36 -22.90
C LEU A 77 7.29 1.68 -21.88
N LEU A 78 6.75 0.79 -21.05
CA LEU A 78 7.52 0.04 -20.07
C LEU A 78 8.50 -0.92 -20.76
N GLN A 79 9.73 -0.94 -20.26
CA GLN A 79 10.75 -1.94 -20.56
C GLN A 79 10.84 -2.96 -19.42
N GLU A 80 11.47 -4.10 -19.68
CA GLU A 80 11.64 -5.17 -18.69
C GLU A 80 12.37 -4.69 -17.42
N ASN A 81 13.40 -3.85 -17.59
CA ASN A 81 14.14 -3.25 -16.48
C ASN A 81 13.29 -2.35 -15.58
N ASP A 82 12.20 -1.77 -16.12
CA ASP A 82 11.32 -0.88 -15.37
C ASP A 82 10.50 -1.66 -14.33
N ILE A 83 10.28 -2.96 -14.54
CA ILE A 83 9.60 -3.81 -13.56
C ILE A 83 10.46 -3.93 -12.30
N PHE A 84 11.77 -4.17 -12.45
CA PHE A 84 12.68 -4.24 -11.31
C PHE A 84 12.77 -2.90 -10.59
N LEU A 85 12.93 -1.81 -11.35
CA LEU A 85 12.96 -0.44 -10.81
C LEU A 85 11.67 -0.11 -10.04
N PHE A 86 10.52 -0.53 -10.56
CA PHE A 86 9.23 -0.36 -9.90
C PHE A 86 9.19 -0.99 -8.51
N PHE A 87 9.58 -2.27 -8.39
CA PHE A 87 9.57 -2.94 -7.09
C PHE A 87 10.57 -2.32 -6.10
N GLN A 88 11.74 -1.90 -6.58
CA GLN A 88 12.71 -1.20 -5.75
C GLN A 88 12.13 0.12 -5.20
N CYS A 89 11.64 0.99 -6.06
CA CYS A 89 11.08 2.28 -5.66
C CYS A 89 9.81 2.12 -4.80
N LEU A 90 9.01 1.07 -5.05
CA LEU A 90 7.84 0.74 -4.23
C LEU A 90 8.25 0.35 -2.82
N HIS A 91 9.27 -0.52 -2.67
CA HIS A 91 9.78 -0.92 -1.36
C HIS A 91 10.36 0.28 -0.59
N GLU A 92 11.14 1.13 -1.25
CA GLU A 92 11.66 2.36 -0.65
C GLU A 92 10.52 3.26 -0.15
N ARG A 93 9.48 3.49 -0.98
CA ARG A 93 8.35 4.32 -0.58
C ARG A 93 7.54 3.72 0.58
N LEU A 94 7.30 2.41 0.56
CA LEU A 94 6.59 1.73 1.65
C LEU A 94 7.41 1.73 2.95
N PHE A 95 8.74 1.66 2.85
CA PHE A 95 9.64 1.79 3.98
C PHE A 95 9.62 3.22 4.56
N GLU A 96 9.61 4.26 3.72
CA GLU A 96 9.46 5.65 4.17
C GLU A 96 8.14 5.88 4.93
N LEU A 97 7.05 5.28 4.45
CA LEU A 97 5.73 5.44 5.07
C LEU A 97 5.61 4.66 6.39
N PHE A 98 6.08 3.42 6.42
CA PHE A 98 5.74 2.48 7.49
C PHE A 98 6.93 2.03 8.35
N GLY A 99 8.17 2.41 7.99
CA GLY A 99 9.39 2.03 8.70
C GLY A 99 9.66 0.52 8.74
N VAL A 100 8.94 -0.27 7.94
CA VAL A 100 8.97 -1.74 7.98
C VAL A 100 9.64 -2.25 6.70
N PRO A 101 10.72 -3.06 6.80
CA PRO A 101 11.29 -3.72 5.63
C PRO A 101 10.31 -4.79 5.14
N LEU A 102 9.71 -4.56 3.98
CA LEU A 102 8.94 -5.58 3.27
C LEU A 102 9.93 -6.58 2.67
N ARG A 103 9.81 -7.85 3.05
CA ARG A 103 10.65 -8.96 2.59
C ARG A 103 9.97 -9.74 1.48
#